data_AF-A0A2E7HNI5-F1
#
_entry.id   AF-A0A2E7HNI5-F1
#
_cell.length_a   1.000
_cell.length_b   1.000
_cell.length_c   1.000
_cell.angle_alpha   90.00
_cell.angle_beta   90.00
_cell.angle_gamma   90.00
#
_symmetry.space_group_name_H-M   'P 1'
#
loop_
_entity.id
_entity.type
_entity.pdbx_description
1 polymer ?
#
loop_
_entity_poly.entity_id
_entity_poly.type
_entity_poly.pdbx_seq_one_letter_code
_entity_poly.pdbx_strand_id
1 'polypeptide(L)'
;MRAYPPILLFAILLSFGCSDDGSTEIPQPKELLESQSAPVDSSPQSLPRNSFVSSDRGVDAIMKDFSGPIDTYPVIDQAETLVRKNGRTYRRGLEDEPFNGTVVEAFPDGSLSLSTTFFEGKPHGFQKRNFPNGVLAMEVFFDKGVLVGTKTKRWRNGQIREEEYWSGGKFKGRRLWDPEGRLTREEMVPEN
;
A
#
# COMPACT_ATOMS: atom_id res chain seq x y z
N MET A 1 -10.33 35.22 27.89
CA MET A 1 -9.48 34.24 28.61
C MET A 1 -10.02 32.84 28.37
N ARG A 2 -9.28 31.99 27.64
CA ARG A 2 -9.39 30.52 27.67
C ARG A 2 -7.98 29.98 27.48
N ALA A 3 -7.48 29.26 28.48
CA ALA A 3 -6.13 28.71 28.48
C ALA A 3 -6.11 27.33 27.81
N TYR A 4 -5.11 27.10 26.97
CA TYR A 4 -4.73 25.76 26.54
C TYR A 4 -3.50 25.32 27.35
N PRO A 5 -3.46 24.11 27.93
CA PRO A 5 -2.24 23.59 28.54
C PRO A 5 -1.21 23.21 27.46
N PRO A 6 0.09 23.32 27.74
CA PRO A 6 1.13 23.10 26.74
C PRO A 6 1.32 21.62 26.39
N ILE A 7 1.62 21.35 25.13
CA ILE A 7 2.03 20.01 24.66
C ILE A 7 3.42 19.70 25.23
N LEU A 8 3.52 18.56 25.90
CA LEU A 8 4.72 18.10 26.58
C LEU A 8 5.77 17.60 25.56
N LEU A 9 6.69 18.47 25.17
CA LEU A 9 7.81 18.13 24.29
C LEU A 9 8.90 17.39 25.08
N PHE A 10 8.82 16.05 25.14
CA PHE A 10 9.84 15.23 25.80
C PHE A 10 11.06 15.03 24.89
N ALA A 11 11.98 15.99 24.91
CA ALA A 11 13.33 15.80 24.41
C ALA A 11 14.16 15.02 25.44
N ILE A 12 14.56 13.78 25.12
CA ILE A 12 15.52 13.01 25.93
C ILE A 12 16.89 13.13 25.28
N LEU A 13 17.64 14.14 25.71
CA LEU A 13 19.09 14.20 25.57
C LEU A 13 19.71 13.77 26.90
N LEU A 14 20.39 12.62 26.91
CA LEU A 14 21.43 12.31 27.89
C LEU A 14 22.65 11.77 27.16
N SER A 15 23.76 12.47 27.35
CA SER A 15 25.09 12.17 26.84
C SER A 15 26.07 11.91 28.00
N PHE A 16 27.24 11.32 27.68
CA PHE A 16 28.36 10.96 28.59
C PHE A 16 28.05 9.76 29.53
N GLY A 17 28.96 8.82 29.84
CA GLY A 17 30.35 8.50 29.46
C GLY A 17 30.97 7.53 30.52
N CYS A 18 32.08 6.80 30.33
CA CYS A 18 32.97 6.52 29.19
C CYS A 18 33.88 5.29 29.52
N SER A 19 34.69 4.79 28.56
CA SER A 19 35.76 3.77 28.71
C SER A 19 35.35 2.31 29.08
N ASP A 20 36.09 1.24 28.74
CA ASP A 20 37.43 1.16 28.10
C ASP A 20 37.65 -0.09 27.23
N ASP A 21 38.69 0.00 26.39
CA ASP A 21 39.42 -0.99 25.56
C ASP A 21 39.00 -2.47 25.44
N GLY A 22 39.00 -2.93 24.17
CA GLY A 22 38.88 -4.34 23.79
C GLY A 22 39.03 -4.56 22.28
N SER A 23 40.23 -4.33 21.72
CA SER A 23 40.49 -4.56 20.30
C SER A 23 40.52 -6.05 19.95
N THR A 24 39.72 -6.47 18.97
CA THR A 24 39.91 -7.74 18.27
C THR A 24 39.53 -7.58 16.80
N GLU A 25 40.29 -8.24 15.92
CA GLU A 25 40.44 -7.82 14.53
C GLU A 25 39.27 -8.24 13.62
N ILE A 26 38.99 -7.40 12.62
CA ILE A 26 38.06 -7.70 11.52
C ILE A 26 38.74 -8.71 10.58
N PRO A 27 38.19 -9.91 10.34
CA PRO A 27 38.77 -10.86 9.39
C PRO A 27 38.67 -10.31 7.96
N GLN A 28 39.81 -10.02 7.34
CA GLN A 28 39.92 -9.67 5.93
C GLN A 28 39.39 -10.82 5.04
N PRO A 29 38.64 -10.54 3.95
CA PRO A 29 38.16 -11.57 3.03
C PRO A 29 39.30 -12.37 2.42
N LYS A 30 39.15 -13.70 2.36
CA LYS A 30 40.15 -14.57 1.75
C LYS A 30 40.27 -14.33 0.25
N GLU A 31 41.51 -14.10 -0.16
CA GLU A 31 42.06 -14.07 -1.50
C GLU A 31 41.44 -15.15 -2.41
N LEU A 32 40.71 -14.72 -3.45
CA LEU A 32 40.16 -15.62 -4.47
C LEU A 32 40.99 -15.48 -5.75
N LEU A 33 41.64 -16.58 -6.11
CA LEU A 33 42.59 -16.77 -7.21
C LEU A 33 42.27 -15.98 -8.50
N GLU A 34 43.23 -15.19 -8.97
CA GLU A 34 43.20 -14.60 -10.31
C GLU A 34 43.15 -15.71 -11.38
N SER A 35 42.13 -15.67 -12.25
CA SER A 35 42.12 -16.45 -13.49
C SER A 35 41.64 -15.62 -14.67
N GLN A 36 42.60 -14.91 -15.27
CA GLN A 36 42.74 -14.57 -16.69
C GLN A 36 41.51 -14.03 -17.42
N SER A 37 41.59 -12.74 -17.77
CA SER A 37 40.68 -12.05 -18.68
C SER A 37 40.70 -12.66 -20.10
N ALA A 38 39.57 -13.26 -20.50
CA ALA A 38 39.28 -13.51 -21.92
C ALA A 38 38.93 -12.19 -22.64
N PRO A 39 39.23 -12.06 -23.95
CA PRO A 39 39.15 -10.77 -24.64
C PRO A 39 37.71 -10.27 -24.81
N VAL A 40 37.55 -8.95 -24.73
CA VAL A 40 36.31 -8.24 -25.09
C VAL A 40 36.16 -8.27 -26.61
N ASP A 41 35.33 -9.18 -27.12
CA ASP A 41 34.92 -9.17 -28.52
C ASP A 41 33.90 -8.04 -28.76
N SER A 42 34.21 -7.17 -29.72
CA SER A 42 33.43 -5.98 -30.07
C SER A 42 32.54 -6.24 -31.30
N SER A 43 31.61 -7.19 -31.16
CA SER A 43 30.53 -7.43 -32.13
C SER A 43 29.18 -6.85 -31.69
N PRO A 44 28.27 -6.50 -32.62
CA PRO A 44 27.01 -5.84 -32.29
C PRO A 44 26.14 -6.67 -31.35
N GLN A 45 25.60 -6.03 -30.31
CA GLN A 45 24.87 -6.69 -29.22
C GLN A 45 23.74 -7.59 -29.74
N SER A 46 23.95 -8.90 -29.68
CA SER A 46 22.86 -9.86 -29.85
C SER A 46 21.86 -9.68 -28.70
N LEU A 47 20.56 -9.59 -29.04
CA LEU A 47 19.46 -9.52 -28.07
C LEU A 47 19.64 -10.58 -26.97
N PRO A 48 19.29 -10.28 -25.70
CA PRO A 48 19.50 -11.19 -24.58
C PRO A 48 18.81 -12.53 -24.85
N ARG A 49 19.52 -13.64 -24.68
CA ARG A 49 18.96 -14.99 -24.86
C ARG A 49 17.70 -15.13 -24.01
N ASN A 50 16.55 -15.35 -24.66
CA ASN A 50 15.28 -15.55 -23.98
C ASN A 50 15.43 -16.65 -22.91
N SER A 51 15.23 -16.29 -21.64
CA SER A 51 15.28 -17.22 -20.50
C SER A 51 14.12 -18.21 -20.46
N PHE A 52 13.12 -18.00 -21.33
CA PHE A 52 11.98 -18.88 -21.54
C PHE A 52 11.82 -19.16 -23.03
N VAL A 53 11.78 -20.44 -23.40
CA VAL A 53 11.46 -20.93 -24.74
C VAL A 53 10.24 -21.84 -24.62
N SER A 54 9.12 -21.41 -25.19
CA SER A 54 7.93 -22.25 -25.32
C SER A 54 8.22 -23.40 -26.29
N SER A 55 7.87 -24.62 -25.88
CA SER A 55 7.97 -25.83 -26.73
C SER A 55 6.75 -26.04 -27.62
N ASP A 56 5.65 -25.34 -27.33
CA ASP A 56 4.35 -25.46 -27.98
C ASP A 56 4.10 -24.39 -29.07
N ARG A 57 4.65 -23.17 -28.93
CA ARG A 57 4.36 -22.02 -29.81
C ARG A 57 5.55 -21.08 -30.00
N GLY A 58 5.69 -20.54 -31.22
CA GLY A 58 6.68 -19.50 -31.52
C GLY A 58 6.32 -18.12 -30.94
N VAL A 59 7.32 -17.25 -30.76
CA VAL A 59 7.16 -15.92 -30.13
C VAL A 59 6.09 -15.06 -30.83
N ASP A 60 6.06 -15.05 -32.17
CA ASP A 60 5.06 -14.28 -32.93
C ASP A 60 3.63 -14.77 -32.67
N ALA A 61 3.46 -16.09 -32.51
CA ALA A 61 2.17 -16.67 -32.17
C ALA A 61 1.78 -16.32 -30.73
N ILE A 62 2.72 -16.31 -29.78
CA ILE A 62 2.47 -15.90 -28.39
C ILE A 62 2.07 -14.42 -28.34
N MET A 63 2.85 -13.53 -28.97
CA MET A 63 2.59 -12.09 -28.98
C MET A 63 1.26 -11.72 -29.66
N LYS A 64 0.79 -12.52 -30.62
CA LYS A 64 -0.53 -12.32 -31.25
C LYS A 64 -1.70 -12.46 -30.26
N ASP A 65 -1.56 -13.26 -29.21
CA ASP A 65 -2.59 -13.41 -28.17
C ASP A 65 -2.59 -12.21 -27.20
N PHE A 66 -1.44 -11.53 -27.05
CA PHE A 66 -1.27 -10.31 -26.25
C PHE A 66 -1.35 -9.06 -27.13
N SER A 67 -2.50 -8.86 -27.77
CA SER A 67 -2.74 -7.90 -28.86
C SER A 67 -2.69 -6.40 -28.47
N GLY A 68 -2.24 -6.06 -27.28
CA GLY A 68 -2.07 -4.67 -26.83
C GLY A 68 -1.33 -4.56 -25.49
N PRO A 69 -1.00 -3.34 -25.05
CA PRO A 69 -0.54 -3.10 -23.68
C PRO A 69 -1.57 -3.62 -22.69
N ILE A 70 -1.10 -4.21 -21.58
CA ILE A 70 -1.98 -4.46 -20.44
C ILE A 70 -2.32 -3.09 -19.85
N ASP A 71 -3.61 -2.80 -19.66
CA ASP A 71 -4.08 -1.61 -18.93
C ASP A 71 -3.71 -1.72 -17.43
N THR A 72 -2.44 -1.50 -17.12
CA THR A 72 -1.93 -1.49 -15.76
C THR A 72 -2.20 -0.12 -15.13
N TYR A 73 -3.20 -0.06 -14.25
CA TYR A 73 -3.44 1.17 -13.51
C TYR A 73 -2.27 1.50 -12.56
N PRO A 74 -1.77 2.75 -12.55
CA PRO A 74 -0.63 3.14 -11.73
C PRO A 74 -0.92 3.07 -10.22
N VAL A 75 0.15 2.88 -9.45
CA VAL A 75 0.17 3.11 -8.00
C VAL A 75 0.96 4.39 -7.73
N ILE A 76 0.40 5.33 -6.96
CA ILE A 76 1.00 6.64 -6.64
C ILE A 76 0.86 6.95 -5.15
N ASP A 77 1.73 7.81 -4.61
CA ASP A 77 1.59 8.30 -3.24
C ASP A 77 0.47 9.34 -3.10
N GLN A 78 -0.16 9.41 -1.93
CA GLN A 78 -1.21 10.39 -1.63
C GLN A 78 -0.74 11.86 -1.83
N ALA A 79 0.55 12.18 -1.63
CA ALA A 79 1.11 13.50 -1.89
C ALA A 79 1.11 13.87 -3.40
N GLU A 80 1.16 12.87 -4.29
CA GLU A 80 1.00 13.05 -5.74
C GLU A 80 -0.44 13.34 -6.15
N THR A 81 -1.42 13.30 -5.25
CA THR A 81 -2.83 13.54 -5.59
C THR A 81 -3.26 15.00 -5.46
N LEU A 82 -4.28 15.37 -6.23
CA LEU A 82 -5.02 16.62 -6.13
C LEU A 82 -6.52 16.33 -6.20
N VAL A 83 -7.31 16.82 -5.24
CA VAL A 83 -8.77 16.75 -5.28
C VAL A 83 -9.32 18.10 -5.74
N ARG A 84 -10.10 18.12 -6.83
CA ARG A 84 -10.73 19.34 -7.35
C ARG A 84 -12.10 19.58 -6.71
N LYS A 85 -12.69 20.78 -6.92
CA LYS A 85 -14.00 21.19 -6.38
C LYS A 85 -15.17 20.27 -6.75
N ASN A 86 -15.02 19.44 -7.80
CA ASN A 86 -15.99 18.42 -8.22
C ASN A 86 -15.90 17.11 -7.40
N GLY A 87 -15.00 17.02 -6.42
CA GLY A 87 -14.77 15.83 -5.60
C GLY A 87 -14.02 14.69 -6.31
N ARG A 88 -13.49 14.92 -7.52
CA ARG A 88 -12.64 13.96 -8.22
C ARG A 88 -11.17 14.15 -7.86
N THR A 89 -10.47 13.03 -7.69
CA THR A 89 -9.02 12.93 -7.55
C THR A 89 -8.34 12.94 -8.93
N TYR A 90 -7.21 13.64 -9.01
CA TYR A 90 -6.32 13.77 -10.16
C TYR A 90 -4.88 13.50 -9.69
N ARG A 91 -3.96 13.19 -10.62
CA ARG A 91 -2.52 13.16 -10.31
C ARG A 91 -1.92 14.53 -10.56
N ARG A 92 -1.09 15.03 -9.64
CA ARG A 92 -0.39 16.30 -9.73
C ARG A 92 0.46 16.33 -11.00
N GLY A 93 0.26 17.33 -11.85
CA GLY A 93 0.93 17.45 -13.15
C GLY A 93 0.33 16.61 -14.29
N LEU A 94 -0.68 15.77 -14.02
CA LEU A 94 -1.49 15.05 -15.01
C LEU A 94 -2.96 15.22 -14.63
N GLU A 95 -3.47 16.44 -14.85
CA GLU A 95 -4.77 16.85 -14.33
C GLU A 95 -5.85 17.02 -15.42
N ASP A 96 -5.55 16.66 -16.66
CA ASP A 96 -6.51 16.73 -17.77
C ASP A 96 -7.62 15.68 -17.57
N GLU A 97 -7.25 14.50 -17.07
CA GLU A 97 -8.17 13.39 -16.80
C GLU A 97 -8.23 12.99 -15.31
N PRO A 98 -9.41 12.57 -14.80
CA PRO A 98 -9.54 12.04 -13.45
C PRO A 98 -8.69 10.77 -13.24
N PHE A 99 -8.11 10.63 -12.05
CA PHE A 99 -7.18 9.53 -11.75
C PHE A 99 -7.85 8.15 -11.76
N ASN A 100 -7.18 7.19 -12.42
CA ASN A 100 -7.49 5.76 -12.38
C ASN A 100 -6.29 5.01 -11.79
N GLY A 101 -6.52 4.16 -10.78
CA GLY A 101 -5.49 3.35 -10.13
C GLY A 101 -5.48 3.46 -8.62
N THR A 102 -4.34 3.13 -8.00
CA THR A 102 -4.26 3.00 -6.54
C THR A 102 -3.47 4.15 -5.94
N VAL A 103 -4.06 4.84 -4.97
CA VAL A 103 -3.37 5.80 -4.12
C VAL A 103 -2.95 5.10 -2.83
N VAL A 104 -1.69 5.22 -2.45
CA VAL A 104 -1.14 4.68 -1.21
C VAL A 104 -0.62 5.77 -0.28
N GLU A 105 -0.52 5.46 1.01
CA GLU A 105 0.15 6.25 2.04
C GLU A 105 1.05 5.31 2.84
N ALA A 106 2.28 5.71 3.13
CA ALA A 106 3.20 4.96 3.99
C ALA A 106 3.22 5.52 5.41
N PHE A 107 3.50 4.65 6.39
CA PHE A 107 3.96 5.04 7.71
C PHE A 107 5.40 5.60 7.65
N PRO A 108 5.90 6.28 8.71
CA PRO A 108 7.27 6.81 8.74
C PRO A 108 8.38 5.75 8.60
N ASP A 109 8.07 4.47 8.82
CA ASP A 109 8.98 3.33 8.61
C ASP A 109 8.94 2.76 7.18
N GLY A 110 8.13 3.35 6.29
CA GLY A 110 7.92 2.89 4.92
C GLY A 110 6.87 1.79 4.75
N SER A 111 6.26 1.28 5.82
CA SER A 111 5.22 0.26 5.73
C SER A 111 3.86 0.85 5.30
N LEU A 112 3.03 0.06 4.62
CA LEU A 112 1.77 0.55 4.02
C LEU A 112 0.73 0.95 5.08
N SER A 113 0.41 2.24 5.19
CA SER A 113 -0.63 2.80 6.08
C SER A 113 -2.02 2.70 5.45
N LEU A 114 -2.17 3.20 4.22
CA LEU A 114 -3.44 3.28 3.49
C LEU A 114 -3.24 2.84 2.04
N SER A 115 -4.24 2.18 1.48
CA SER A 115 -4.37 1.92 0.05
C SER A 115 -5.83 2.15 -0.35
N THR A 116 -6.08 2.92 -1.41
CA THR A 116 -7.41 3.19 -1.95
C THR A 116 -7.38 3.11 -3.47
N THR A 117 -8.22 2.27 -4.05
CA THR A 117 -8.38 2.18 -5.51
C THR A 117 -9.39 3.24 -6.01
N PHE A 118 -9.09 3.86 -7.16
CA PHE A 118 -9.85 4.91 -7.80
C PHE A 118 -10.18 4.57 -9.26
N PHE A 119 -11.37 4.96 -9.70
CA PHE A 119 -11.82 4.94 -11.08
C PHE A 119 -12.58 6.25 -11.39
N GLU A 120 -12.26 6.90 -12.51
CA GLU A 120 -12.69 8.25 -12.87
C GLU A 120 -12.54 9.29 -11.73
N GLY A 121 -11.44 9.20 -10.98
CA GLY A 121 -11.16 10.06 -9.84
C GLY A 121 -12.07 9.84 -8.63
N LYS A 122 -12.90 8.79 -8.60
CA LYS A 122 -13.73 8.41 -7.45
C LYS A 122 -13.23 7.10 -6.83
N PRO A 123 -13.35 6.88 -5.51
CA PRO A 123 -13.05 5.58 -4.91
C PRO A 123 -13.89 4.46 -5.57
N HIS A 124 -13.25 3.41 -6.05
CA HIS A 124 -13.90 2.25 -6.65
C HIS A 124 -13.01 1.02 -6.45
N GLY A 125 -13.57 -0.07 -5.92
CA GLY A 125 -12.81 -1.18 -5.35
C GLY A 125 -12.56 -1.00 -3.85
N PHE A 126 -11.48 -1.61 -3.35
CA PHE A 126 -11.18 -1.59 -1.91
C PHE A 126 -10.45 -0.31 -1.47
N GLN A 127 -10.79 0.12 -0.25
CA GLN A 127 -9.93 0.91 0.61
C GLN A 127 -9.51 0.07 1.82
N LYS A 128 -8.22 0.01 2.09
CA LYS A 128 -7.62 -0.74 3.20
C LYS A 128 -6.70 0.17 4.00
N ARG A 129 -6.80 0.13 5.33
CA ARG A 129 -5.88 0.79 6.25
C ARG A 129 -5.29 -0.23 7.19
N ASN A 130 -3.98 -0.18 7.40
CA ASN A 130 -3.28 -1.04 8.35
C ASN A 130 -2.97 -0.28 9.64
N PHE A 131 -2.58 -1.01 10.67
CA PHE A 131 -1.87 -0.51 11.85
C PHE A 131 -0.35 -0.57 11.58
N PRO A 132 0.48 0.18 12.33
CA PRO A 132 1.95 0.10 12.21
C PRO A 132 2.54 -1.29 12.52
N ASN A 133 1.79 -2.19 13.16
CA ASN A 133 2.20 -3.59 13.36
C ASN A 133 1.82 -4.51 12.17
N GLY A 134 1.46 -3.95 11.02
CA GLY A 134 1.05 -4.69 9.81
C GLY A 134 -0.37 -5.28 9.84
N VAL A 135 -1.08 -5.22 10.96
CA VAL A 135 -2.46 -5.76 11.07
C VAL A 135 -3.45 -4.85 10.34
N LEU A 136 -4.32 -5.45 9.51
CA LEU A 136 -5.37 -4.73 8.77
C LEU A 136 -6.38 -4.07 9.72
N ALA A 137 -6.27 -2.76 9.91
CA ALA A 137 -7.07 -1.97 10.84
C ALA A 137 -8.50 -1.67 10.33
N MET A 138 -8.65 -1.47 9.04
CA MET A 138 -9.93 -1.22 8.38
C MET A 138 -9.91 -1.73 6.94
N GLU A 139 -11.04 -2.28 6.50
CA GLU A 139 -11.30 -2.61 5.10
C GLU A 139 -12.73 -2.20 4.74
N VAL A 140 -12.88 -1.65 3.53
CA VAL A 140 -14.18 -1.23 3.00
C VAL A 140 -14.17 -1.22 1.48
N PHE A 141 -15.33 -1.38 0.86
CA PHE A 141 -15.50 -1.40 -0.59
C PHE A 141 -16.35 -0.21 -1.06
N PHE A 142 -15.97 0.35 -2.21
CA PHE A 142 -16.69 1.41 -2.90
C PHE A 142 -17.04 0.98 -4.33
N ASP A 143 -18.23 1.32 -4.80
CA ASP A 143 -18.58 1.31 -6.22
C ASP A 143 -18.79 2.75 -6.72
N LYS A 144 -17.86 3.27 -7.53
CA LYS A 144 -17.97 4.58 -8.21
C LYS A 144 -18.24 5.75 -7.24
N GLY A 145 -17.59 5.69 -6.08
CA GLY A 145 -17.71 6.63 -4.96
C GLY A 145 -18.78 6.29 -3.93
N VAL A 146 -19.59 5.24 -4.16
CA VAL A 146 -20.69 4.84 -3.26
C VAL A 146 -20.23 3.69 -2.36
N LEU A 147 -20.44 3.83 -1.05
CA LEU A 147 -20.13 2.79 -0.06
C LEU A 147 -21.09 1.60 -0.21
N VAL A 148 -20.56 0.39 -0.37
CA VAL A 148 -21.37 -0.84 -0.53
C VAL A 148 -20.73 -2.04 0.19
N GLY A 149 -21.56 -2.96 0.64
CA GLY A 149 -21.12 -4.16 1.38
C GLY A 149 -20.78 -3.87 2.83
N THR A 150 -19.81 -4.61 3.38
CA THR A 150 -19.40 -4.50 4.79
C THR A 150 -18.15 -3.63 4.92
N LYS A 151 -18.20 -2.67 5.85
CA LYS A 151 -17.06 -1.91 6.32
C LYS A 151 -16.60 -2.50 7.65
N THR A 152 -15.46 -3.19 7.64
CA THR A 152 -14.91 -3.88 8.81
C THR A 152 -13.77 -3.07 9.41
N LYS A 153 -13.78 -2.87 10.73
CA LYS A 153 -12.67 -2.33 11.52
C LYS A 153 -12.22 -3.38 12.52
N ARG A 154 -10.91 -3.49 12.75
CA ARG A 154 -10.30 -4.48 13.65
C ARG A 154 -9.57 -3.80 14.80
N TRP A 155 -9.40 -4.54 15.88
CA TRP A 155 -8.49 -4.23 16.98
C TRP A 155 -7.04 -4.55 16.58
N ARG A 156 -6.04 -4.08 17.34
CA ARG A 156 -4.62 -4.33 17.02
C ARG A 156 -4.21 -5.81 17.15
N ASN A 157 -4.99 -6.62 17.84
CA ASN A 157 -4.85 -8.07 17.94
C ASN A 157 -5.46 -8.82 16.73
N GLY A 158 -6.00 -8.11 15.72
CA GLY A 158 -6.60 -8.68 14.52
C GLY A 158 -8.07 -9.09 14.65
N GLN A 159 -8.63 -9.11 15.86
CA GLN A 159 -10.06 -9.39 16.05
C GLN A 159 -10.92 -8.25 15.50
N ILE A 160 -12.14 -8.58 15.07
CA ILE A 160 -13.12 -7.59 14.63
C ILE A 160 -13.50 -6.70 15.81
N ARG A 161 -13.57 -5.39 15.56
CA ARG A 161 -14.09 -4.39 16.50
C ARG A 161 -15.50 -3.95 16.11
N GLU A 162 -15.70 -3.76 14.82
CA GLU A 162 -16.89 -3.11 14.29
C GLU A 162 -17.11 -3.53 12.83
N GLU A 163 -18.34 -3.87 12.50
CA GLU A 163 -18.81 -4.06 11.13
C GLU A 163 -19.99 -3.13 10.92
N GLU A 164 -19.94 -2.31 9.86
CA GLU A 164 -21.06 -1.52 9.40
C GLU A 164 -21.54 -2.09 8.06
N TYR A 165 -22.84 -2.31 7.89
CA TYR A 165 -23.45 -2.85 6.68
C TYR A 165 -24.03 -1.72 5.82
N TRP A 166 -23.72 -1.73 4.53
CA TRP A 166 -24.08 -0.66 3.60
C TRP A 166 -24.63 -1.20 2.28
N SER A 167 -25.68 -0.57 1.75
CA SER A 167 -26.25 -0.88 0.43
C SER A 167 -26.63 0.41 -0.29
N GLY A 168 -26.08 0.63 -1.48
CA GLY A 168 -26.29 1.86 -2.26
C GLY A 168 -25.97 3.14 -1.49
N GLY A 169 -24.92 3.13 -0.65
CA GLY A 169 -24.55 4.27 0.20
C GLY A 169 -25.46 4.49 1.42
N LYS A 170 -26.48 3.65 1.64
CA LYS A 170 -27.36 3.71 2.81
C LYS A 170 -26.88 2.74 3.89
N PHE A 171 -26.82 3.23 5.12
CA PHE A 171 -26.52 2.42 6.30
C PHE A 171 -27.68 1.44 6.57
N LYS A 172 -27.34 0.16 6.80
CA LYS A 172 -28.28 -0.93 7.07
C LYS A 172 -28.16 -1.50 8.48
N GLY A 173 -27.07 -1.21 9.17
CA GLY A 173 -26.85 -1.65 10.54
C GLY A 173 -25.38 -1.79 10.89
N ARG A 174 -25.11 -2.17 12.14
CA ARG A 174 -23.77 -2.45 12.64
C ARG A 174 -23.75 -3.49 13.74
N ARG A 175 -22.59 -4.09 13.92
CA ARG A 175 -22.22 -4.89 15.09
C ARG A 175 -20.93 -4.35 15.69
N LEU A 176 -20.81 -4.40 17.02
CA LEU A 176 -19.63 -4.01 17.78
C LEU A 176 -19.17 -5.17 18.66
N TRP A 177 -17.85 -5.36 18.76
CA TRP A 177 -17.21 -6.40 19.56
C TRP A 177 -16.11 -5.79 20.44
N ASP A 178 -15.90 -6.39 21.61
CA ASP A 178 -14.80 -6.05 22.50
C ASP A 178 -13.46 -6.67 22.03
N PRO A 179 -12.32 -6.34 22.68
CA PRO A 179 -11.00 -6.89 22.33
C PRO A 179 -10.80 -8.38 22.64
N GLU A 180 -11.82 -9.08 23.16
CA GLU A 180 -11.84 -10.53 23.33
C GLU A 180 -12.68 -11.22 22.25
N GLY A 181 -13.42 -10.46 21.44
CA GLY A 181 -14.25 -10.95 20.34
C GLY A 181 -15.71 -11.24 20.74
N ARG A 182 -16.15 -10.76 21.91
CA ARG A 182 -17.56 -10.91 22.34
C ARG A 182 -18.39 -9.77 21.75
N LEU A 183 -19.58 -10.09 21.23
CA LEU A 183 -20.52 -9.11 20.71
C LEU A 183 -21.05 -8.23 21.85
N THR A 184 -20.88 -6.91 21.74
CA THR A 184 -21.32 -5.93 22.75
C THR A 184 -22.53 -5.12 22.32
N ARG A 185 -22.76 -4.96 21.01
CA ARG A 185 -23.93 -4.26 20.46
C ARG A 185 -24.24 -4.75 19.06
N GLU A 186 -25.54 -4.85 18.75
CA GLU A 186 -26.08 -5.00 17.41
C GLU A 186 -27.17 -3.93 17.21
N GLU A 187 -27.25 -3.39 16.00
CA GLU A 187 -28.21 -2.35 15.63
C GLU A 187 -28.50 -2.49 14.13
N MET A 188 -29.73 -2.83 13.77
CA MET A 188 -30.15 -3.03 12.38
C MET A 188 -31.23 -2.02 12.00
N VAL A 189 -31.16 -1.49 10.78
CA VAL A 189 -32.16 -0.60 10.21
C VAL A 189 -33.21 -1.47 9.50
N PRO A 190 -34.51 -1.40 9.88
CA PRO A 190 -35.57 -2.13 9.20
C PRO A 190 -35.63 -1.77 7.70
N GLU A 191 -35.98 -2.75 6.88
CA GLU A 191 -36.38 -2.47 5.50
C GLU A 191 -37.88 -2.16 5.48
N ASN A 192 -38.22 -0.95 5.04
CA ASN A 192 -39.59 -0.47 4.80
C ASN A 192 -39.98 -0.68 3.34
#